data_AF-A0A9W8B3Q9-F1
#
_entry.id   AF-A0A9W8B3Q9-F1
#
_cell.length_a   1.000
_cell.length_b   1.000
_cell.length_c   1.000
_cell.angle_alpha   90.00
_cell.angle_beta   90.00
_cell.angle_gamma   90.00
#
_symmetry.space_group_name_H-M   'P 1'
#
loop_
_entity.id
_entity.type
_entity.pdbx_description
1 polymer ?
#
loop_
_entity_poly.entity_id
_entity_poly.type
_entity_poly.pdbx_seq_one_letter_code
_entity_poly.pdbx_strand_id
1 'polypeptide(L)'
;MPAMTPLTRARLSHYIRVSHTRYTLRRFQSSSERNRPIGSHMSDNDASRIEKAKQELLSGKTKSPIDEAPGWSEELASDSEAIIKAETSDGENFEEMRKKTIEFVSKKHY
;
A
#
# COMPACT_ATOMS: atom_id res chain seq x y z
N MET A 1 35.45 -42.46 62.34
CA MET A 1 35.96 -42.65 60.97
C MET A 1 35.53 -44.03 60.52
N PRO A 2 34.80 -44.29 59.41
CA PRO A 2 34.17 -43.41 58.39
C PRO A 2 32.61 -43.54 58.33
N ALA A 3 31.87 -42.45 58.17
CA ALA A 3 31.22 -41.99 56.93
C ALA A 3 30.04 -42.85 56.42
N MET A 4 28.83 -42.55 56.93
CA MET A 4 27.55 -42.99 56.36
C MET A 4 27.26 -42.20 55.07
N THR A 5 26.90 -42.92 54.02
CA THR A 5 26.55 -42.44 52.69
C THR A 5 25.38 -41.45 52.69
N PRO A 6 25.46 -40.29 52.01
CA PRO A 6 24.28 -39.47 51.76
C PRO A 6 23.48 -39.98 50.55
N LEU A 7 22.18 -40.10 50.78
CA LEU A 7 21.11 -40.47 49.86
C LEU A 7 21.10 -39.58 48.61
N THR A 8 21.05 -40.23 47.44
CA THR A 8 20.91 -39.63 46.11
C THR A 8 19.53 -38.96 45.99
N ARG A 9 19.45 -37.65 46.20
CA ARG A 9 18.24 -36.85 45.97
C ARG A 9 18.08 -36.60 44.47
N ALA A 10 17.28 -37.44 43.81
CA ALA A 10 16.85 -37.23 42.43
C ALA A 10 16.08 -35.89 42.32
N ARG A 11 16.65 -34.93 41.59
CA ARG A 11 15.91 -33.72 41.16
C ARG A 11 15.05 -34.10 39.96
N LEU A 12 13.74 -34.16 40.16
CA LEU A 12 12.74 -34.16 39.08
C LEU A 12 12.78 -32.80 38.36
N SER A 13 13.52 -32.72 37.26
CA SER A 13 13.43 -31.59 36.33
C SER A 13 12.24 -31.82 35.41
N HIS A 14 11.19 -31.03 35.62
CA HIS A 14 10.03 -30.95 34.73
C HIS A 14 10.46 -30.31 33.42
N TYR A 15 10.51 -31.10 32.35
CA TYR A 15 10.70 -30.56 31.00
C TYR A 15 9.35 -30.06 30.48
N ILE A 16 9.19 -28.74 30.39
CA ILE A 16 8.05 -28.10 29.71
C ILE A 16 8.22 -28.37 28.21
N ARG A 17 7.35 -29.21 27.64
CA ARG A 17 7.30 -29.49 26.22
C ARG A 17 6.64 -28.30 25.52
N VAL A 18 7.45 -27.41 24.94
CA VAL A 18 6.94 -26.28 24.14
C VAL A 18 6.44 -26.82 22.79
N SER A 19 5.12 -26.91 22.67
CA SER A 19 4.42 -27.18 21.42
C SER A 19 4.69 -26.05 20.43
N HIS A 20 5.51 -26.31 19.41
CA HIS A 20 5.70 -25.36 18.31
C HIS A 20 4.49 -25.45 17.38
N THR A 21 3.59 -24.48 17.50
CA THR A 21 2.49 -24.26 16.56
C THR A 21 3.11 -23.98 15.19
N ARG A 22 2.88 -24.89 14.23
CA ARG A 22 3.29 -24.69 12.85
C ARG A 22 2.43 -23.57 12.27
N TYR A 23 2.96 -22.36 12.23
CA TYR A 23 2.39 -21.28 11.44
C TYR A 23 2.44 -21.71 9.97
N THR A 24 1.30 -22.08 9.42
CA THR A 24 1.15 -22.22 7.98
C THR A 24 1.28 -20.83 7.37
N LEU A 25 2.47 -20.51 6.87
CA LEU A 25 2.71 -19.30 6.10
C LEU A 25 1.79 -19.34 4.88
N ARG A 26 0.75 -18.52 4.90
CA ARG A 26 -0.10 -18.25 3.75
C ARG A 26 0.80 -17.73 2.65
N ARG A 27 1.00 -18.54 1.60
CA ARG A 27 1.79 -18.19 0.43
C ARG A 27 1.15 -16.94 -0.18
N PHE A 28 1.77 -15.79 0.04
CA PHE A 28 1.45 -14.57 -0.70
C PHE A 28 1.69 -14.92 -2.18
N GLN A 29 0.63 -14.98 -2.98
CA GLN A 29 0.79 -14.97 -4.42
C GLN A 29 1.37 -13.61 -4.75
N SER A 30 2.65 -13.56 -5.13
CA SER A 30 3.29 -12.37 -5.68
C SER A 30 2.47 -11.96 -6.90
N SER A 31 1.62 -10.94 -6.72
CA SER A 31 1.14 -10.15 -7.84
C SER A 31 2.39 -9.54 -8.47
N SER A 32 2.71 -10.00 -9.69
CA SER A 32 3.73 -9.46 -10.59
C SER A 32 4.35 -8.15 -10.08
N GLU A 33 5.50 -8.26 -9.42
CA GLU A 33 6.30 -7.09 -9.09
C GLU A 33 6.67 -6.43 -10.41
N ARG A 34 5.95 -5.34 -10.73
CA ARG A 34 6.43 -4.43 -11.75
C ARG A 34 7.72 -3.89 -11.17
N ASN A 35 8.86 -4.32 -11.70
CA ASN A 35 10.16 -3.70 -11.47
C ASN A 35 10.08 -2.28 -12.03
N ARG A 36 9.37 -1.41 -11.33
CA ARG A 36 9.22 0.00 -11.64
C ARG A 36 10.29 0.72 -10.85
N PRO A 37 11.08 1.61 -11.47
CA PRO A 37 11.83 2.56 -10.69
C PRO A 37 10.84 3.28 -9.77
N ILE A 38 11.13 3.28 -8.47
CA ILE A 38 10.40 4.06 -7.49
C ILE A 38 10.48 5.52 -7.97
N GLY A 39 9.39 6.03 -8.52
CA GLY A 39 9.25 7.43 -8.94
C GLY A 39 9.43 7.69 -10.44
N SER A 40 8.33 7.66 -11.18
CA SER A 40 8.06 8.64 -12.23
C SER A 40 6.55 8.69 -12.42
N HIS A 41 5.94 9.79 -12.00
CA HIS A 41 4.56 10.19 -12.32
C HIS A 41 4.11 9.81 -13.75
N MET A 42 2.80 9.78 -14.03
CA MET A 42 2.19 9.31 -15.29
C MET A 42 2.76 9.90 -16.60
N SER A 43 3.49 11.01 -16.53
CA SER A 43 4.11 11.70 -17.66
C SER A 43 5.43 11.08 -18.16
N ASP A 44 5.94 9.99 -17.59
CA ASP A 44 7.18 9.30 -18.01
C ASP A 44 8.41 10.24 -18.17
N ASN A 45 8.47 11.32 -17.39
CA ASN A 45 9.47 12.40 -17.48
C ASN A 45 9.48 13.18 -18.80
N ASP A 46 8.40 13.14 -19.60
CA ASP A 46 8.26 14.02 -20.76
C ASP A 46 8.01 15.48 -20.31
N ALA A 47 9.03 16.33 -20.50
CA ALA A 47 8.98 17.74 -20.13
C ALA A 47 7.80 18.50 -20.74
N SER A 48 7.39 18.16 -21.97
CA SER A 48 6.29 18.85 -22.65
C SER A 48 4.94 18.53 -22.01
N ARG A 49 4.75 17.27 -21.58
CA ARG A 49 3.54 16.84 -20.87
C ARG A 49 3.47 17.45 -19.48
N ILE A 50 4.60 17.47 -18.76
CA ILE A 50 4.69 18.06 -17.43
C ILE A 50 4.36 19.56 -17.48
N GLU A 51 4.94 20.31 -18.42
CA GLU A 51 4.69 21.76 -18.52
C GLU A 51 3.22 22.05 -18.87
N LYS A 52 2.62 21.28 -19.76
CA LYS A 52 1.19 21.40 -20.07
C LYS A 52 0.31 21.12 -18.85
N ALA A 53 0.53 19.99 -18.18
CA ALA A 53 -0.24 19.61 -16.99
C ALA A 53 -0.06 20.63 -15.86
N LYS A 54 1.15 21.21 -15.71
CA LYS A 54 1.44 22.27 -14.76
C LYS A 54 0.68 23.56 -15.07
N GLN A 55 0.63 23.97 -16.34
CA GLN A 55 -0.15 25.14 -16.75
C GLN A 55 -1.65 24.94 -16.50
N GLU A 56 -2.17 23.74 -16.78
CA GLU A 56 -3.56 23.39 -16.51
C GLU A 56 -3.87 23.46 -15.00
N LEU A 57 -2.95 22.96 -14.16
CA LEU A 57 -3.06 23.04 -12.70
C LEU A 57 -3.05 24.48 -12.19
N LEU A 58 -2.10 25.30 -12.64
CA LEU A 58 -2.00 26.70 -12.25
C LEU A 58 -3.20 27.53 -12.73
N SER A 59 -3.81 27.15 -13.86
CA SER A 59 -5.02 27.80 -14.36
C SER A 59 -6.30 27.37 -13.63
N GLY A 60 -6.21 26.44 -12.66
CA GLY A 60 -7.36 25.89 -11.93
C GLY A 60 -8.27 25.01 -12.79
N LYS A 61 -7.80 24.56 -13.95
CA LYS A 61 -8.58 23.73 -14.89
C LYS A 61 -8.43 22.23 -14.63
N THR A 62 -7.51 21.84 -13.76
CA THR A 62 -7.33 20.43 -13.38
C THR A 62 -8.58 19.92 -12.68
N LYS A 63 -9.17 18.88 -13.26
CA LYS A 63 -10.31 18.17 -12.69
C LYS A 63 -9.77 16.89 -12.04
N SER A 64 -10.02 16.74 -10.74
CA SER A 64 -9.76 15.50 -10.00
C SER A 64 -11.03 14.66 -9.98
N PRO A 65 -10.95 13.32 -10.11
CA PRO A 65 -12.07 12.42 -9.83
C PRO A 65 -12.35 12.26 -8.32
N ILE A 66 -11.43 12.70 -7.47
CA ILE A 66 -11.51 12.63 -6.01
C ILE A 66 -11.79 14.04 -5.46
N ASP A 67 -12.91 14.19 -4.74
CA ASP A 67 -13.36 15.47 -4.18
C ASP A 67 -12.52 15.91 -2.95
N GLU A 68 -11.97 14.94 -2.21
CA GLU A 68 -11.20 15.14 -0.97
C GLU A 68 -9.78 15.69 -1.19
N ALA A 69 -9.35 15.80 -2.45
CA ALA A 69 -8.01 16.27 -2.81
C ALA A 69 -8.08 17.43 -3.81
N PRO A 70 -8.54 18.63 -3.38
CA PRO A 70 -8.58 19.80 -4.24
C PRO A 70 -7.17 20.18 -4.70
N GLY A 71 -6.99 20.39 -6.00
CA GLY A 71 -5.68 20.72 -6.59
C GLY A 71 -4.74 19.52 -6.75
N TRP A 72 -5.20 18.29 -6.51
CA TRP A 72 -4.46 17.10 -6.89
C TRP A 72 -4.58 16.84 -8.40
N SER A 73 -3.46 16.51 -9.04
CA SER A 73 -3.39 16.20 -10.48
C SER A 73 -2.78 14.83 -10.69
N GLU A 74 -3.55 13.89 -11.25
CA GLU A 74 -3.09 12.54 -11.58
C GLU A 74 -1.87 12.55 -12.52
N GLU A 75 -1.77 13.53 -13.43
CA GLU A 75 -0.70 13.60 -14.42
C GLU A 75 0.65 14.07 -13.83
N LEU A 76 0.60 14.81 -12.72
CA LEU A 76 1.78 15.37 -12.04
C LEU A 76 2.11 14.64 -10.72
N ALA A 77 1.13 14.00 -10.11
CA ALA A 77 1.30 13.31 -8.85
C ALA A 77 2.27 12.14 -9.00
N SER A 78 3.08 11.92 -7.97
CA SER A 78 3.91 10.72 -7.92
C SER A 78 3.06 9.47 -7.68
N ASP A 79 3.57 8.32 -8.10
CA ASP A 79 2.93 7.02 -7.83
C ASP A 79 2.63 6.83 -6.34
N SER A 80 3.56 7.24 -5.46
CA SER A 80 3.38 7.16 -4.00
C SER A 80 2.25 8.06 -3.50
N GLU A 81 2.14 9.28 -4.03
CA GLU A 81 1.04 10.19 -3.69
C GLU A 81 -0.30 9.63 -4.15
N ALA A 82 -0.37 9.07 -5.36
CA ALA A 82 -1.58 8.43 -5.87
C ALA A 82 -2.02 7.25 -4.98
N ILE A 83 -1.08 6.42 -4.51
CA ILE A 83 -1.37 5.31 -3.59
C ILE A 83 -1.95 5.84 -2.27
N ILE A 84 -1.28 6.81 -1.64
CA ILE A 84 -1.76 7.38 -0.37
C ILE A 84 -3.16 7.98 -0.56
N LYS A 85 -3.41 8.66 -1.68
CA LYS A 85 -4.74 9.22 -1.96
C LYS A 85 -5.81 8.16 -2.21
N ALA A 86 -5.47 7.06 -2.87
CA ALA A 86 -6.39 5.94 -3.04
C ALA A 86 -6.66 5.18 -1.72
N GLU A 87 -5.69 5.12 -0.80
CA GLU A 87 -5.86 4.50 0.51
C GLU A 87 -6.60 5.39 1.50
N THR A 88 -6.44 6.70 1.38
CA THR A 88 -7.04 7.69 2.29
C THR A 88 -8.42 8.15 1.82
N SER A 89 -8.81 7.88 0.56
CA SER A 89 -10.13 8.29 0.07
C SER A 89 -11.23 7.63 0.90
N ASP A 90 -12.13 8.44 1.45
CA ASP A 90 -13.20 7.93 2.31
C ASP A 90 -14.07 6.92 1.53
N GLY A 91 -14.46 5.84 2.21
CA GLY A 91 -15.07 4.65 1.60
C GLY A 91 -16.47 4.90 1.03
N GLU A 92 -16.55 5.57 -0.12
CA GLU A 92 -17.75 5.56 -0.96
C GLU A 92 -18.07 4.13 -1.41
N ASN A 93 -19.35 3.86 -1.66
CA ASN A 93 -19.77 2.58 -2.19
C ASN A 93 -19.07 2.35 -3.55
N PHE A 94 -18.56 1.14 -3.78
CA PHE A 94 -17.88 0.76 -5.03
C PHE A 94 -18.65 1.16 -6.30
N GLU A 95 -19.98 1.03 -6.30
CA GLU A 95 -20.81 1.41 -7.44
C GLU A 95 -20.82 2.92 -7.70
N GLU A 96 -20.79 3.74 -6.65
CA GLU A 96 -20.76 5.19 -6.76
C GLU A 96 -19.41 5.67 -7.28
N MET A 97 -18.30 5.13 -6.74
CA MET A 97 -16.96 5.39 -7.25
C MET A 97 -16.86 5.05 -8.73
N ARG A 98 -17.33 3.86 -9.13
CA ARG A 98 -17.33 3.42 -10.53
C ARG A 98 -18.10 4.39 -11.42
N LYS A 99 -19.29 4.81 -11.00
CA LYS A 99 -20.13 5.75 -11.76
C LYS A 99 -19.40 7.08 -11.94
N LYS A 100 -18.84 7.65 -10.86
CA LYS A 100 -18.05 8.89 -10.92
C LYS A 100 -16.86 8.77 -11.86
N THR A 101 -16.13 7.65 -11.82
CA THR A 101 -15.01 7.39 -12.73
C THR A 101 -15.46 7.35 -14.20
N ILE A 102 -16.55 6.63 -14.51
CA ILE A 102 -17.09 6.57 -15.88
C ILE A 102 -17.49 7.96 -16.37
N GLU A 103 -18.22 8.73 -15.54
CA GLU A 103 -18.61 10.09 -15.87
C GLU A 103 -17.39 10.99 -16.10
N PHE A 104 -16.38 10.91 -15.25
CA PHE A 104 -15.14 11.67 -15.38
C PHE A 104 -14.39 11.36 -16.67
N VAL A 105 -14.17 10.07 -16.97
CA VAL A 105 -13.49 9.61 -18.19
C VAL A 105 -14.27 10.01 -19.43
N SER A 106 -15.60 9.87 -19.40
CA SER A 106 -16.45 10.29 -20.53
C SER A 106 -16.33 11.79 -20.83
N LYS A 107 -16.35 12.65 -19.80
CA LYS A 107 -16.19 14.12 -19.94
C LYS A 107 -14.79 14.56 -20.37
N LYS A 108 -13.76 13.71 -20.18
CA LYS A 108 -12.38 14.02 -20.57
C LYS A 108 -12.12 13.69 -22.05
N HIS A 109 -12.82 12.70 -22.61
CA HIS A 109 -12.57 12.19 -23.97
C HIS A 109 -13.63 12.57 -25.01
N TYR A 110 -14.78 13.11 -24.61
CA TYR A 110 -15.86 13.60 -25.48
C TYR A 110 -16.15 15.07 -25.18
#